data_AF-A0A2A5D7M8-F1
#
_entry.id   AF-A0A2A5D7M8-F1
#
_cell.length_a   1.000
_cell.length_b   1.000
_cell.length_c   1.000
_cell.angle_alpha   90.00
_cell.angle_beta   90.00
_cell.angle_gamma   90.00
#
_symmetry.space_group_name_H-M   'P 1'
#
loop_
_entity.id
_entity.type
_entity.pdbx_description
1 polymer ?
#
loop_
_entity_poly.entity_id
_entity_poly.type
_entity_poly.pdbx_seq_one_letter_code
_entity_poly.pdbx_strand_id
1 'polypeptide(L)'
;MKAFKIKINGEEKVTAGIDDMSIVIANIHTMNMPELDSKNLEVADNDRPKFCMSLGGITDDDDQNNHVNWLSSEPLNLNDKIEIDIIETDISDPPKKLDQEILDALATNLKKKWLEAKKLYIKHKNEFEV
;
A
#
# COMPACT_ATOMS: atom_id res chain seq x y z
N MET A 1 16.58 0.09 -19.00
CA MET A 1 15.23 0.23 -18.39
C MET A 1 14.97 1.67 -17.99
N LYS A 2 13.71 2.16 -18.00
CA LYS A 2 13.33 3.42 -17.33
C LYS A 2 12.96 3.13 -15.87
N ALA A 3 13.55 3.85 -14.93
CA ALA A 3 13.32 3.65 -13.51
C ALA A 3 13.08 4.98 -12.77
N PHE A 4 12.51 4.87 -11.58
CA PHE A 4 12.25 5.96 -10.64
C PHE A 4 13.13 5.77 -9.41
N LYS A 5 14.12 6.64 -9.27
CA LYS A 5 14.99 6.68 -8.10
C LYS A 5 14.41 7.62 -7.06
N ILE A 6 14.17 7.10 -5.87
CA ILE A 6 13.52 7.82 -4.77
C ILE A 6 14.54 8.12 -3.69
N LYS A 7 14.60 9.39 -3.29
CA LYS A 7 15.37 9.83 -2.12
C LYS A 7 14.47 10.52 -1.11
N ILE A 8 14.75 10.29 0.16
CA ILE A 8 14.14 11.03 1.28
C ILE A 8 15.28 11.72 2.03
N ASN A 9 15.21 13.05 2.16
CA ASN A 9 16.24 13.87 2.81
C ASN A 9 17.66 13.64 2.25
N GLY A 10 17.74 13.36 0.93
CA GLY A 10 19.00 13.08 0.22
C GLY A 10 19.51 11.64 0.33
N GLU A 11 18.90 10.81 1.19
CA GLU A 11 19.20 9.38 1.29
C GLU A 11 18.41 8.60 0.24
N GLU A 12 19.09 7.79 -0.56
CA GLU A 12 18.45 6.88 -1.52
C GLU A 12 17.72 5.75 -0.80
N LYS A 13 16.42 5.64 -1.06
CA LYS A 13 15.57 4.61 -0.45
C LYS A 13 15.35 3.44 -1.38
N VAL A 14 15.10 3.70 -2.66
CA VAL A 14 14.86 2.66 -3.66
C VAL A 14 15.00 3.20 -5.08
N THR A 15 15.43 2.34 -6.00
CA THR A 15 15.33 2.53 -7.44
C THR A 15 14.29 1.56 -7.99
N ALA A 16 13.07 2.04 -8.23
CA ALA A 16 11.97 1.24 -8.75
C ALA A 16 11.91 1.29 -10.28
N GLY A 17 12.11 0.16 -10.93
CA GLY A 17 12.00 0.03 -12.38
C GLY A 17 11.69 -1.41 -12.76
N ILE A 18 10.87 -1.56 -13.79
CA ILE A 18 10.58 -2.84 -14.48
C ILE A 18 10.70 -2.59 -15.99
N ASP A 19 11.17 -3.59 -16.72
CA ASP A 19 11.50 -3.48 -18.14
C ASP A 19 10.27 -3.26 -19.04
N ASP A 20 9.08 -3.70 -18.60
CA ASP A 20 7.83 -3.63 -19.35
C ASP A 20 7.05 -2.31 -19.14
N MET A 21 5.83 -2.22 -19.70
CA MET A 21 4.92 -1.07 -19.58
C MET A 21 4.55 -0.84 -18.11
N SER A 22 5.38 -0.08 -17.40
CA SER A 22 5.33 0.03 -15.95
C SER A 22 4.70 1.36 -15.53
N ILE A 23 3.61 1.30 -14.76
CA ILE A 23 3.10 2.45 -14.02
C ILE A 23 3.77 2.42 -12.65
N VAL A 24 4.46 3.50 -12.27
CA VAL A 24 4.92 3.69 -10.89
C VAL A 24 4.05 4.73 -10.21
N ILE A 25 3.50 4.36 -9.07
CA ILE A 25 2.61 5.22 -8.29
C ILE A 25 3.29 5.51 -6.95
N ALA A 26 3.61 6.79 -6.73
CA ALA A 26 4.06 7.29 -5.44
C ALA A 26 2.87 7.97 -4.74
N ASN A 27 2.38 7.38 -3.65
CA ASN A 27 1.27 7.93 -2.90
C ASN A 27 1.75 8.49 -1.57
N ILE A 28 1.59 9.79 -1.35
CA ILE A 28 1.73 10.42 -0.04
C ILE A 28 0.34 10.57 0.54
N HIS A 29 0.09 9.96 1.69
CA HIS A 29 -1.22 10.00 2.31
C HIS A 29 -1.10 10.27 3.81
N THR A 30 -2.14 10.92 4.34
CA THR A 30 -2.32 11.10 5.78
C THR A 30 -3.52 10.28 6.22
N MET A 31 -3.35 9.48 7.28
CA MET A 31 -4.44 8.73 7.88
C MET A 31 -4.71 9.31 9.26
N ASN A 32 -5.74 10.15 9.35
CA ASN A 32 -6.46 10.31 10.60
C ASN A 32 -7.40 9.11 10.67
N MET A 33 -7.05 8.07 11.42
CA MET A 33 -8.04 7.06 11.81
C MET A 33 -9.00 7.79 12.75
N PRO A 34 -10.28 8.02 12.39
CA PRO A 34 -11.25 8.38 13.39
C PRO A 34 -11.28 7.22 14.39
N GLU A 35 -11.44 7.50 15.68
CA GLU A 35 -11.71 6.51 16.71
C GLU A 35 -12.95 5.66 16.34
N LEU A 36 -12.79 4.68 15.45
CA LEU A 36 -13.77 3.66 15.16
C LEU A 36 -13.63 2.64 16.29
N ASP A 37 -14.37 2.94 17.37
CA ASP A 37 -14.56 2.14 18.58
C ASP A 37 -13.26 1.77 19.31
N SER A 38 -12.85 2.72 20.16
CA SER A 38 -11.80 2.70 21.18
C SER A 38 -11.98 1.64 22.29
N LYS A 39 -12.23 0.37 21.93
CA LYS A 39 -12.25 -0.73 22.91
C LYS A 39 -11.14 -1.76 22.79
N ASN A 40 -10.37 -1.81 21.70
CA ASN A 40 -9.41 -2.92 21.50
C ASN A 40 -8.05 -2.59 20.88
N LEU A 41 -7.63 -1.32 20.80
CA LEU A 41 -6.29 -1.00 20.31
C LEU A 41 -5.63 0.05 21.21
N GLU A 42 -5.11 -0.39 22.35
CA GLU A 42 -4.13 0.36 23.16
C GLU A 42 -2.76 0.41 22.44
N VAL A 43 -2.72 0.96 21.22
CA VAL A 43 -1.47 1.39 20.61
C VAL A 43 -1.58 2.89 20.47
N ALA A 44 -0.89 3.58 21.37
CA ALA A 44 -0.89 5.02 21.56
C ALA A 44 -1.04 5.81 20.25
N ASP A 45 -2.07 6.63 20.22
CA ASP A 45 -2.50 7.49 19.11
C ASP A 45 -1.46 8.57 18.71
N ASN A 46 -0.34 8.66 19.45
CA ASN A 46 0.70 9.66 19.22
C ASN A 46 1.91 9.17 18.40
N ASP A 47 2.10 7.85 18.22
CA ASP A 47 3.33 7.32 17.59
C ASP A 47 3.14 6.81 16.16
N ARG A 48 1.93 6.91 15.59
CA ARG A 48 1.74 6.57 14.17
C ARG A 48 2.18 7.74 13.29
N PRO A 49 3.06 7.50 12.29
CA PRO A 49 3.45 8.55 11.36
C PRO A 49 2.21 9.08 10.66
N LYS A 50 1.98 10.39 10.78
CA LYS A 50 0.82 11.07 10.18
C LYS A 50 0.89 11.11 8.66
N PHE A 51 2.07 10.85 8.10
CA PHE A 51 2.34 10.83 6.67
C PHE A 51 3.06 9.53 6.35
N CYS A 52 2.62 8.87 5.29
CA CYS A 52 3.28 7.68 4.78
C CYS A 52 3.42 7.81 3.26
N MET A 53 4.51 7.25 2.73
CA MET A 53 4.72 7.07 1.31
C MET A 53 4.64 5.60 0.95
N SER A 54 3.90 5.28 -0.10
CA SER A 54 4.03 3.99 -0.78
C SER A 54 4.54 4.20 -2.20
N LEU A 55 5.34 3.24 -2.65
CA LEU A 55 5.81 3.16 -4.02
C LEU A 55 5.48 1.77 -4.53
N GLY A 56 4.61 1.72 -5.53
CA GLY A 56 4.21 0.47 -6.16
C GLY A 56 4.08 0.62 -7.66
N GLY A 57 3.73 -0.48 -8.30
CA GLY A 57 3.49 -0.55 -9.72
C GLY A 57 2.71 -1.79 -10.11
N ILE A 58 2.59 -1.99 -11.41
CA ILE A 58 1.89 -3.12 -12.00
C ILE A 58 2.87 -3.79 -12.96
N THR A 59 2.99 -5.10 -12.86
CA THR A 59 3.80 -5.93 -13.75
C THR A 59 2.89 -6.78 -14.61
N ASP A 60 3.33 -7.10 -15.82
CA ASP A 60 2.61 -7.98 -16.74
C ASP A 60 3.08 -9.44 -16.65
N ASP A 61 3.73 -9.82 -15.53
CA ASP A 61 4.14 -11.20 -15.32
C ASP A 61 2.91 -12.12 -15.34
N ASP A 62 2.92 -13.09 -16.26
CA ASP A 62 1.90 -14.11 -16.49
C ASP A 62 0.48 -13.59 -16.83
N ASP A 63 0.35 -12.49 -17.58
CA ASP A 63 -0.93 -11.89 -18.03
C ASP A 63 -1.89 -11.50 -16.86
N GLN A 64 -1.37 -11.44 -15.63
CA GLN A 64 -2.20 -11.29 -14.42
C GLN A 64 -2.24 -9.87 -13.85
N ASN A 65 -1.56 -8.89 -14.46
CA ASN A 65 -1.48 -7.51 -13.97
C ASN A 65 -1.18 -7.46 -12.47
N ASN A 66 -0.02 -8.02 -12.09
CA ASN A 66 0.34 -8.18 -10.69
C ASN A 66 0.74 -6.84 -10.08
N HIS A 67 0.05 -6.45 -9.00
CA HIS A 67 0.44 -5.30 -8.20
C HIS A 67 1.72 -5.61 -7.42
N VAL A 68 2.73 -4.78 -7.59
CA VAL A 68 4.01 -4.88 -6.88
C VAL A 68 4.27 -3.65 -6.04
N ASN A 69 5.03 -3.79 -4.96
CA ASN A 69 5.41 -2.69 -4.08
C ASN A 69 6.92 -2.70 -3.84
N TRP A 70 7.56 -1.53 -3.95
CA TRP A 70 8.95 -1.32 -3.53
C TRP A 70 9.01 -0.72 -2.13
N LEU A 71 8.08 0.20 -1.82
CA LEU A 71 7.92 0.79 -0.49
C LEU A 71 6.48 0.59 -0.02
N SER A 72 6.34 0.01 1.15
CA SER A 72 5.04 -0.21 1.80
C SER A 72 4.99 0.65 3.05
N SER A 73 4.34 1.80 2.94
CA SER A 73 4.12 2.74 4.04
C SER A 73 5.42 3.21 4.71
N GLU A 74 6.36 3.71 3.90
CA GLU A 74 7.55 4.39 4.40
C GLU A 74 7.11 5.61 5.24
N PRO A 75 7.49 5.68 6.51
CA PRO A 75 7.05 6.76 7.40
C PRO A 75 7.70 8.08 7.00
N LEU A 76 6.92 9.15 7.02
CA LEU A 76 7.38 10.50 6.72
C LEU A 76 7.10 11.44 7.90
N ASN A 77 8.00 12.39 8.08
CA ASN A 77 7.90 13.48 9.02
C ASN A 77 7.60 14.80 8.32
N LEU A 78 7.12 15.77 9.10
CA LEU A 78 7.01 17.14 8.61
C LEU A 78 8.39 17.64 8.19
N ASN A 79 8.42 18.31 7.02
CA ASN A 79 9.63 18.84 6.37
C ASN A 79 10.56 17.80 5.74
N ASP A 80 10.19 16.52 5.71
CA ASP A 80 10.91 15.56 4.88
C ASP A 80 10.83 15.97 3.40
N LYS A 81 11.97 15.94 2.71
CA LYS A 81 12.07 16.22 1.29
C LYS A 81 12.11 14.93 0.50
N ILE A 82 11.16 14.76 -0.41
CA ILE A 82 11.09 13.61 -1.32
C ILE A 82 11.58 14.07 -2.69
N GLU A 83 12.58 13.37 -3.22
CA GLU A 83 13.08 13.58 -4.59
C GLU A 83 12.80 12.32 -5.41
N ILE A 84 12.26 12.53 -6.61
CA ILE A 84 11.93 11.47 -7.57
C ILE A 84 12.68 11.78 -8.85
N ASP A 85 13.73 11.01 -9.12
CA ASP A 85 14.52 11.12 -10.34
C ASP A 85 14.03 10.08 -11.35
N ILE A 86 13.67 10.52 -12.56
CA ILE A 86 13.42 9.60 -13.68
C ILE A 86 14.75 9.33 -14.36
N ILE A 87 15.21 8.09 -14.31
CA ILE A 87 16.53 7.68 -14.79
C ILE A 87 16.42 6.55 -15.82
N GLU A 88 17.46 6.44 -16.64
CA GLU A 88 17.72 5.26 -17.44
C GLU A 88 18.85 4.45 -16.79
N THR A 89 18.59 3.18 -16.54
CA THR A 89 19.50 2.28 -15.81
C THR A 89 19.23 0.84 -16.24
N ASP A 90 20.22 -0.03 -16.09
CA ASP A 90 20.08 -1.49 -16.30
C ASP A 90 19.88 -2.24 -14.97
N ILE A 91 19.86 -1.51 -13.86
CA ILE A 91 19.76 -2.06 -12.50
C ILE A 91 18.62 -1.34 -11.75
N SER A 92 17.69 -2.11 -11.19
CA SER A 92 16.67 -1.66 -10.24
C SER A 92 16.61 -2.58 -9.02
N ASP A 93 16.03 -2.06 -7.93
CA ASP A 93 15.72 -2.88 -6.76
C ASP A 93 14.53 -3.80 -7.07
N PRO A 94 14.55 -5.06 -6.61
CA PRO A 94 13.42 -5.95 -6.79
C PRO A 94 12.22 -5.47 -5.96
N PRO A 95 10.99 -5.64 -6.45
CA PRO A 95 9.81 -5.35 -5.64
C PRO A 95 9.78 -6.26 -4.40
N LYS A 96 9.30 -5.72 -3.28
CA LYS A 96 9.00 -6.46 -2.06
C LYS A 96 7.87 -7.44 -2.37
N LYS A 97 8.17 -8.74 -2.30
CA LYS A 97 7.13 -9.76 -2.24
C LYS A 97 6.40 -9.61 -0.91
N LEU A 98 5.08 -9.41 -0.94
CA LEU A 98 4.31 -9.67 0.27
C LEU A 98 4.48 -11.14 0.62
N ASP A 99 4.77 -11.42 1.89
CA ASP A 99 4.82 -12.79 2.38
C ASP A 99 3.49 -13.48 2.09
N GLN A 100 3.54 -14.70 1.54
CA GLN A 100 2.35 -15.48 1.21
C GLN A 100 1.48 -15.68 2.46
N GLU A 101 2.10 -15.81 3.63
CA GLU A 101 1.38 -15.95 4.90
C GLU A 101 0.54 -14.70 5.23
N ILE A 102 1.05 -13.51 4.89
CA ILE A 102 0.33 -12.24 5.04
C ILE A 102 -0.82 -12.16 4.03
N LEU A 103 -0.59 -12.57 2.78
CA LEU A 103 -1.64 -12.59 1.76
C LEU A 103 -2.78 -13.54 2.15
N ASP A 104 -2.46 -14.72 2.64
CA ASP A 104 -3.43 -15.71 3.09
C ASP A 104 -4.23 -15.23 4.31
N ALA A 105 -3.56 -14.55 5.26
CA ALA A 105 -4.20 -13.93 6.41
C ALA A 105 -5.16 -12.80 5.99
N LEU A 106 -4.76 -11.94 5.05
CA LEU A 106 -5.61 -10.88 4.51
C LEU A 106 -6.83 -11.46 3.77
N ALA A 107 -6.63 -12.48 2.92
CA ALA A 107 -7.71 -13.15 2.21
C ALA A 107 -8.73 -13.77 3.18
N THR A 108 -8.24 -14.40 4.24
CA THR A 108 -9.08 -14.98 5.31
C THR A 108 -9.90 -13.90 6.02
N ASN A 109 -9.27 -12.77 6.37
CA ASN A 109 -9.94 -11.67 7.06
C ASN A 109 -10.98 -10.98 6.16
N LEU A 110 -10.66 -10.77 4.87
CA LEU A 110 -11.59 -10.25 3.88
C LEU A 110 -12.81 -11.16 3.70
N LYS A 111 -12.59 -12.48 3.61
CA LYS A 111 -13.68 -13.46 3.52
C LYS A 111 -14.59 -13.41 4.75
N LYS A 112 -14.02 -13.26 5.95
CA LYS A 112 -14.78 -13.09 7.19
C LYS A 112 -15.62 -11.82 7.16
N LYS A 113 -15.03 -10.67 6.83
CA LYS A 113 -15.74 -9.38 6.72
C LYS A 113 -16.87 -9.44 5.69
N TRP A 114 -16.63 -10.06 4.53
CA TRP A 114 -17.66 -10.25 3.52
C TRP A 114 -18.82 -11.12 4.03
N LEU A 115 -18.53 -12.21 4.75
CA LEU A 115 -19.57 -13.05 5.35
C LEU A 115 -20.39 -12.29 6.40
N GLU A 116 -19.75 -11.47 7.22
CA GLU A 116 -20.42 -10.63 8.23
C GLU A 116 -21.31 -9.58 7.55
N ALA A 117 -20.79 -8.86 6.56
CA ALA A 117 -21.55 -7.89 5.77
C ALA A 117 -22.74 -8.55 5.04
N LYS A 118 -22.53 -9.74 4.45
CA LYS A 118 -23.60 -10.52 3.80
C LYS A 118 -24.70 -10.91 4.79
N LYS A 119 -24.35 -11.37 5.99
CA LYS A 119 -25.32 -11.69 7.04
C LYS A 119 -26.14 -10.47 7.46
N LEU A 120 -25.46 -9.32 7.64
CA LEU A 120 -26.11 -8.07 8.00
C LEU A 120 -27.08 -7.62 6.90
N TYR A 121 -26.64 -7.64 5.64
CA TYR A 121 -27.49 -7.32 4.49
C TYR A 121 -28.72 -8.23 4.41
N ILE A 122 -28.56 -9.56 4.51
CA ILE A 122 -29.71 -10.50 4.47
C ILE A 122 -30.70 -10.21 5.60
N LYS A 123 -30.20 -9.93 6.82
CA LYS A 123 -31.04 -9.63 7.98
C LYS A 123 -31.92 -8.40 7.76
N HIS A 124 -31.38 -7.38 7.12
CA HIS A 124 -32.05 -6.10 6.89
C HIS A 124 -32.64 -5.96 5.47
N LYS A 125 -32.56 -7.00 4.64
CA LYS A 125 -32.95 -6.94 3.23
C LYS A 125 -34.38 -6.44 3.03
N ASN A 126 -35.32 -6.97 3.82
CA ASN A 126 -36.74 -6.61 3.74
C ASN A 126 -37.05 -5.18 4.25
N GLU A 127 -36.09 -4.54 4.95
CA GLU A 127 -36.24 -3.16 5.45
C GLU A 127 -35.77 -2.12 4.41
N PHE A 128 -34.87 -2.50 3.50
CA PHE A 128 -34.19 -1.56 2.59
C PHE A 128 -34.41 -1.82 1.10
N GLU A 129 -34.88 -3.01 0.72
CA GLU A 129 -35.24 -3.33 -0.67
C GLU A 129 -36.76 -3.40 -0.79
N VAL A 130 -37.33 -2.35 -1.42
CA VAL A 130 -38.75 -2.23 -1.82
C VAL A 130 -38.96 -2.86 -3.19
#